data_AF-J9QXC1-F1
#
_entry.id   AF-J9QXC1-F1
#
_cell.length_a   1.000
_cell.length_b   1.000
_cell.length_c   1.000
_cell.angle_alpha   90.00
_cell.angle_beta   90.00
_cell.angle_gamma   90.00
#
_symmetry.space_group_name_H-M   'P 1'
#
loop_
_entity.id
_entity.type
_entity.pdbx_description
1 polymer ?
#
loop_
_entity_poly.entity_id
_entity_poly.type
_entity_poly.pdbx_seq_one_letter_code
_entity_poly.pdbx_strand_id
1 'polypeptide(L)'
;MELDNIKDLWHREKVSDLPNISLEQQKVVKTPLEKIRTNMKMEFWTTFLLMILIVPLYYSQIKNAQQGSLFLLLYIISILIIVYYFVKFYSLYKTISTQNFQTYHNLLNLRYELVLNTELYKSYYISFVPILFSVFLLFLDLNSWNGVMFVVVSLFMTSIIMYVMGRVWLREIYGDYVVEITDLVSELSDESNDFKFNRNSLSHKGKYQIFQKTKHFFGKIFGKYATLANWIFWFFILIVIGGIIGFMIGYFSILLGNVGN
;
A
#
# COMPACT_ATOMS: atom_id res chain seq x y z
N MET A 1 18.36 -13.73 42.45
CA MET A 1 17.97 -12.31 42.59
C MET A 1 16.98 -12.24 43.74
N GLU A 2 17.32 -11.53 44.81
CA GLU A 2 16.51 -11.43 46.03
C GLU A 2 15.44 -10.34 45.88
N LEU A 3 14.27 -10.59 46.46
CA LEU A 3 13.06 -9.76 46.30
C LEU A 3 13.28 -8.32 46.81
N ASP A 4 14.14 -8.15 47.81
CA ASP A 4 14.53 -6.85 48.35
C ASP A 4 15.36 -6.02 47.35
N ASN A 5 16.17 -6.69 46.52
CA ASN A 5 16.93 -6.02 45.46
C ASN A 5 16.01 -5.45 44.37
N ILE A 6 14.91 -6.15 44.08
CA ILE A 6 13.87 -5.67 43.14
C ILE A 6 13.11 -4.48 43.74
N LYS A 7 12.83 -4.52 45.05
CA LYS A 7 12.12 -3.45 45.76
C LYS A 7 12.94 -2.17 45.85
N ASP A 8 14.25 -2.30 46.09
CA ASP A 8 15.20 -1.18 46.05
C ASP A 8 15.40 -0.62 44.64
N LEU A 9 15.41 -1.46 43.61
CA LEU A 9 15.43 -0.99 42.21
C LEU A 9 14.15 -0.22 41.87
N TRP A 10 12.98 -0.72 42.30
CA TRP A 10 11.69 -0.07 42.07
C TRP A 10 11.52 1.25 42.84
N HIS A 11 12.11 1.39 44.03
CA HIS A 11 12.15 2.66 44.76
C HIS A 11 13.19 3.65 44.24
N ARG A 12 14.27 3.17 43.60
CA ARG A 12 15.27 4.03 42.94
C ARG A 12 14.78 4.59 41.61
N GLU A 13 13.87 3.87 40.95
CA GLU A 13 13.12 4.35 39.81
C GLU A 13 12.10 5.39 40.30
N LYS A 14 12.58 6.63 40.53
CA LYS A 14 11.68 7.76 40.77
C LYS A 14 10.66 7.76 39.63
N VAL A 15 9.38 7.76 40.00
CA VAL A 15 8.27 8.14 39.12
C VAL A 15 8.42 9.65 38.83
N SER A 16 9.53 10.05 38.24
CA SER A 16 9.61 11.33 37.54
C SER A 16 8.62 11.19 36.41
N ASP A 17 7.65 12.10 36.35
CA ASP A 17 6.68 12.22 35.28
C ASP A 17 7.30 11.77 33.96
N LEU A 18 6.69 10.76 33.32
CA LEU A 18 7.19 10.22 32.06
C LEU A 18 7.63 11.37 31.16
N PRO A 19 8.81 11.29 30.51
CA PRO A 19 9.37 12.41 29.77
C PRO A 19 8.33 12.96 28.81
N ASN A 20 7.76 14.11 29.19
CA ASN A 20 6.72 14.77 28.44
C ASN A 20 7.40 15.47 27.28
N ILE A 21 6.85 15.26 26.10
CA ILE A 21 7.40 15.79 24.87
C ILE A 21 7.14 17.29 24.84
N SER A 22 8.07 18.10 24.33
CA SER A 22 7.90 19.55 24.26
C SER A 22 6.65 19.94 23.44
N LEU A 23 6.05 21.10 23.75
CA LEU A 23 4.88 21.61 23.01
C LEU A 23 5.14 21.80 21.50
N GLU A 24 6.38 22.10 21.12
CA GLU A 24 6.78 22.23 19.71
C GLU A 24 6.80 20.87 19.01
N GLN A 25 7.44 19.87 19.61
CA GLN A 25 7.46 18.51 19.08
C GLN A 25 6.04 17.91 19.00
N GLN A 26 5.15 18.21 19.96
CA GLN A 26 3.74 17.82 19.87
C GLN A 26 3.02 18.45 18.67
N LYS A 27 3.33 19.70 18.32
CA LYS A 27 2.76 20.34 17.12
C LYS A 27 3.31 19.69 15.84
N VAL A 28 4.61 19.38 15.82
CA VAL A 28 5.26 18.70 14.68
C VAL A 28 4.63 17.33 14.44
N VAL A 29 4.34 16.54 15.49
CA VAL A 29 3.71 15.21 15.34
C VAL A 29 2.26 15.28 14.86
N LYS A 30 1.49 16.32 15.20
CA LYS A 30 0.07 16.41 14.81
C LYS A 30 -0.11 16.50 13.30
N THR A 31 0.75 17.22 12.60
CA THR A 31 0.66 17.40 11.14
C THR A 31 0.77 16.09 10.33
N PRO A 32 1.80 15.24 10.49
CA PRO A 32 1.89 13.96 9.80
C PRO A 32 0.76 13.00 10.20
N LEU A 33 0.33 13.02 11.46
CA LEU A 33 -0.80 12.19 11.92
C LEU A 33 -2.14 12.58 11.27
N GLU A 34 -2.41 13.87 11.11
CA GLU A 34 -3.60 14.36 10.40
C GLU A 34 -3.57 13.98 8.91
N LYS A 35 -2.39 14.03 8.28
CA LYS A 35 -2.20 13.59 6.90
C LYS A 35 -2.43 12.10 6.75
N ILE A 36 -1.83 11.27 7.60
CA ILE A 36 -2.07 9.83 7.65
C ILE A 36 -3.58 9.57 7.79
N ARG A 37 -4.26 10.25 8.73
CA ARG A 37 -5.69 10.08 8.97
C ARG A 37 -6.56 10.44 7.75
N THR A 38 -6.23 11.54 7.09
CA THR A 38 -6.93 11.98 5.86
C THR A 38 -6.74 10.97 4.74
N ASN A 39 -5.51 10.48 4.58
CA ASN A 39 -5.15 9.48 3.59
C ASN A 39 -5.87 8.15 3.82
N MET A 40 -5.98 7.70 5.08
CA MET A 40 -6.71 6.49 5.44
C MET A 40 -8.18 6.56 5.03
N LYS A 41 -8.85 7.71 5.25
CA LYS A 41 -10.24 7.92 4.84
C LYS A 41 -10.37 7.88 3.31
N MET A 42 -9.47 8.55 2.62
CA MET A 42 -9.46 8.57 1.15
C MET A 42 -9.30 7.16 0.59
N GLU A 43 -8.34 6.39 1.08
CA GLU A 43 -8.16 4.99 0.65
C GLU A 43 -9.40 4.14 0.90
N PHE A 44 -10.02 4.24 2.08
CA PHE A 44 -11.26 3.51 2.36
C PHE A 44 -12.35 3.79 1.32
N TRP A 45 -12.62 5.06 1.03
CA TRP A 45 -13.65 5.45 0.06
C TRP A 45 -13.29 5.06 -1.37
N THR A 46 -12.02 5.21 -1.77
CA THR A 46 -11.57 4.81 -3.12
C THR A 46 -11.64 3.29 -3.31
N THR A 47 -11.21 2.49 -2.33
CA THR A 47 -11.30 1.03 -2.40
C THR A 47 -12.74 0.57 -2.43
N PHE A 48 -13.61 1.16 -1.60
CA PHE A 48 -15.05 0.86 -1.61
C PHE A 48 -15.68 1.15 -2.99
N LEU A 49 -15.37 2.31 -3.57
CA LEU A 49 -15.88 2.69 -4.89
C LEU A 49 -15.37 1.75 -5.99
N LEU A 50 -14.07 1.39 -5.96
CA LEU A 50 -13.48 0.44 -6.91
C LEU A 50 -14.14 -0.95 -6.81
N MET A 51 -14.45 -1.40 -5.60
CA MET A 51 -15.11 -2.68 -5.36
C MET A 51 -16.50 -2.74 -6.00
N ILE A 52 -17.27 -1.65 -5.90
CA ILE A 52 -18.60 -1.56 -6.55
C ILE A 52 -18.46 -1.50 -8.07
N LEU A 53 -17.48 -0.75 -8.58
CA LEU A 53 -17.29 -0.57 -10.02
C LEU A 53 -16.84 -1.86 -10.73
N ILE A 54 -16.09 -2.73 -10.05
CA ILE A 54 -15.52 -3.93 -10.67
C ILE A 54 -16.58 -4.97 -11.05
N VAL A 55 -17.65 -5.07 -10.27
CA VAL A 55 -18.72 -6.06 -10.48
C VAL A 55 -19.40 -5.92 -11.85
N PRO A 56 -19.95 -4.76 -12.24
CA PRO A 56 -20.59 -4.62 -13.54
C PRO A 56 -19.60 -4.75 -14.71
N LEU A 57 -18.35 -4.33 -14.54
CA LEU A 57 -17.31 -4.47 -15.57
C LEU A 57 -17.09 -5.95 -15.93
N TYR A 58 -16.92 -6.82 -14.94
CA TYR A 58 -16.70 -8.24 -15.18
C TYR A 58 -17.98 -9.03 -15.42
N TYR A 59 -19.13 -8.59 -14.91
CA TYR A 59 -20.41 -9.23 -15.16
C TYR A 59 -20.71 -9.33 -16.67
N SER A 60 -20.38 -8.27 -17.43
CA SER A 60 -20.53 -8.24 -18.89
C SER A 60 -19.68 -9.28 -19.66
N GLN A 61 -18.63 -9.83 -19.03
CA GLN A 61 -17.70 -10.76 -19.66
C GLN A 61 -17.98 -12.23 -19.31
N ILE A 62 -18.89 -12.50 -18.37
CA ILE A 62 -19.25 -13.86 -17.95
C ILE A 62 -20.07 -14.51 -19.07
N LYS A 63 -19.54 -15.61 -19.64
CA LYS A 63 -20.21 -16.36 -20.71
C LYS A 63 -21.04 -17.52 -20.18
N ASN A 64 -20.53 -18.20 -19.15
CA ASN A 64 -21.12 -19.43 -18.60
C ASN A 64 -21.32 -19.35 -17.09
N ALA A 65 -22.28 -20.12 -16.55
CA ALA A 65 -22.58 -20.15 -15.11
C ALA A 65 -21.36 -20.51 -14.25
N GLN A 66 -20.51 -21.44 -14.70
CA GLN A 66 -19.29 -21.84 -14.00
C GLN A 66 -18.30 -20.67 -13.82
N GLN A 67 -18.12 -19.85 -14.86
CA GLN A 67 -17.26 -18.65 -14.79
C GLN A 67 -17.83 -17.65 -13.77
N GLY A 68 -19.15 -17.48 -13.77
CA GLY A 68 -19.83 -16.61 -12.80
C GLY A 68 -19.65 -17.08 -11.36
N SER A 69 -19.80 -18.38 -11.09
CA SER A 69 -19.57 -18.95 -9.75
C SER A 69 -18.13 -18.79 -9.28
N LEU A 70 -17.14 -19.05 -10.15
CA LEU A 70 -15.72 -18.88 -9.81
C LEU A 70 -15.36 -17.42 -9.59
N PHE A 71 -15.85 -16.51 -10.43
CA PHE A 71 -15.66 -15.07 -10.24
C PHE A 71 -16.25 -14.59 -8.91
N LEU A 72 -17.47 -15.01 -8.58
CA LEU A 72 -18.13 -14.65 -7.32
C LEU A 72 -17.34 -15.16 -6.11
N LEU A 73 -16.80 -16.38 -6.16
CA LEU A 73 -15.95 -16.93 -5.11
C LEU A 73 -14.67 -16.11 -4.91
N LEU A 74 -13.97 -15.77 -6.00
CA LEU A 74 -12.77 -14.91 -5.94
C LEU A 74 -13.09 -13.51 -5.41
N TYR A 75 -14.25 -12.98 -5.77
CA TYR A 75 -14.74 -11.69 -5.30
C TYR A 75 -15.04 -11.70 -3.80
N ILE A 76 -15.68 -12.76 -3.27
CA ILE A 76 -15.89 -12.92 -1.83
C ILE A 76 -14.56 -13.01 -1.08
N ILE A 77 -13.60 -13.79 -1.58
CA ILE A 77 -12.26 -13.88 -0.97
C ILE A 77 -11.58 -12.51 -0.93
N SER A 78 -11.71 -11.73 -2.02
CA SER A 78 -11.20 -10.36 -2.08
C SER A 78 -11.83 -9.47 -1.00
N ILE A 79 -13.15 -9.54 -0.83
CA ILE A 79 -13.88 -8.80 0.22
C ILE A 79 -13.35 -9.17 1.60
N LEU A 80 -13.17 -10.47 1.89
CA LEU A 80 -12.67 -10.92 3.19
C LEU A 80 -11.28 -10.34 3.50
N ILE A 81 -10.38 -10.32 2.53
CA ILE A 81 -9.04 -9.73 2.67
C ILE A 81 -9.13 -8.21 2.91
N ILE A 82 -10.00 -7.52 2.17
CA ILE A 82 -10.24 -6.07 2.32
C ILE A 82 -10.77 -5.77 3.71
N VAL A 83 -11.80 -6.49 4.16
CA VAL A 83 -12.40 -6.30 5.49
C VAL A 83 -11.37 -6.55 6.58
N TYR A 84 -10.62 -7.65 6.51
CA TYR A 84 -9.56 -7.95 7.47
C TYR A 84 -8.54 -6.83 7.58
N TYR A 85 -8.05 -6.35 6.43
CA TYR A 85 -7.10 -5.24 6.36
C TYR A 85 -7.70 -3.97 6.98
N PHE A 86 -8.90 -3.58 6.58
CA PHE A 86 -9.53 -2.34 7.07
C PHE A 86 -9.92 -2.41 8.55
N VAL A 87 -10.18 -3.58 9.13
CA VAL A 87 -10.36 -3.73 10.58
C VAL A 87 -9.08 -3.35 11.34
N LYS A 88 -7.92 -3.87 10.90
CA LYS A 88 -6.62 -3.49 11.51
C LYS A 88 -6.28 -2.03 11.26
N PHE A 89 -6.57 -1.54 10.06
CA PHE A 89 -6.36 -0.17 9.66
C PHE A 89 -7.21 0.82 10.47
N TYR A 90 -8.47 0.46 10.73
CA TYR A 90 -9.38 1.24 11.56
C TYR A 90 -8.93 1.29 13.03
N SER A 91 -8.33 0.20 13.53
CA SER A 91 -7.71 0.20 14.86
C SER A 91 -6.64 1.30 14.97
N LEU A 92 -5.73 1.38 13.99
CA LEU A 92 -4.70 2.43 13.94
C LEU A 92 -5.32 3.83 13.80
N TYR A 93 -6.32 3.98 12.93
CA TYR A 93 -7.05 5.24 12.79
C TYR A 93 -7.62 5.72 14.13
N LYS A 94 -8.21 4.80 14.91
CA LYS A 94 -8.75 5.11 16.24
C LYS A 94 -7.63 5.53 17.19
N THR A 95 -6.53 4.78 17.25
CA THR A 95 -5.34 5.15 18.05
C THR A 95 -4.88 6.58 17.75
N ILE A 96 -4.69 6.91 16.47
CA ILE A 96 -4.28 8.24 16.00
C ILE A 96 -5.30 9.32 16.36
N SER A 97 -6.58 8.99 16.47
CA SER A 97 -7.65 9.95 16.72
C SER A 97 -7.94 10.19 18.20
N THR A 98 -7.73 9.19 19.07
CA THR A 98 -8.15 9.26 20.48
C THR A 98 -7.00 9.36 21.45
N GLN A 99 -5.81 8.88 21.10
CA GLN A 99 -4.68 8.86 22.02
C GLN A 99 -3.97 10.22 22.06
N ASN A 100 -3.59 10.61 23.28
CA ASN A 100 -2.79 11.81 23.48
C ASN A 100 -1.30 11.45 23.37
N PHE A 101 -0.66 11.88 22.28
CA PHE A 101 0.76 11.63 22.03
C PHE A 101 1.67 12.62 22.77
N GLN A 102 1.39 12.87 24.06
CA GLN A 102 2.14 13.80 24.92
C GLN A 102 3.36 13.18 25.60
N THR A 103 3.45 11.85 25.57
CA THR A 103 4.45 11.07 26.30
C THR A 103 5.27 10.22 25.33
N TYR A 104 6.56 10.06 25.61
CA TYR A 104 7.47 9.25 24.80
C TYR A 104 6.93 7.83 24.53
N HIS A 105 6.42 7.11 25.53
CA HIS A 105 5.89 5.77 25.33
C HIS A 105 4.70 5.71 24.36
N ASN A 106 3.83 6.73 24.36
CA ASN A 106 2.72 6.79 23.41
C ASN A 106 3.23 6.98 21.98
N LEU A 107 4.27 7.79 21.79
CA LEU A 107 4.90 8.02 20.49
C LEU A 107 5.70 6.79 20.01
N LEU A 108 6.37 6.10 20.94
CA LEU A 108 7.04 4.83 20.69
C LEU A 108 6.05 3.75 20.23
N ASN A 109 4.93 3.58 20.95
CA ASN A 109 3.89 2.62 20.58
C ASN A 109 3.29 2.96 19.21
N LEU A 110 3.00 4.24 18.96
CA LEU A 110 2.53 4.73 17.67
C LEU A 110 3.51 4.39 16.54
N ARG A 111 4.82 4.58 16.74
CA ARG A 111 5.85 4.18 15.76
C ARG A 111 5.76 2.70 15.42
N TYR A 112 5.63 1.83 16.43
CA TYR A 112 5.47 0.39 16.21
C TYR A 112 4.19 0.07 15.42
N GLU A 113 3.05 0.65 15.81
CA GLU A 113 1.78 0.43 15.13
C GLU A 113 1.82 0.92 13.67
N LEU A 114 2.46 2.06 13.40
CA LEU A 114 2.64 2.60 12.05
C LEU A 114 3.48 1.66 11.18
N VAL A 115 4.64 1.23 11.66
CA VAL A 115 5.50 0.31 10.91
C VAL A 115 4.80 -1.03 10.66
N LEU A 116 4.13 -1.58 11.68
CA LEU A 116 3.33 -2.79 11.52
C LEU A 116 2.25 -2.63 10.44
N ASN A 117 1.54 -1.50 10.44
CA ASN A 117 0.55 -1.21 9.41
C ASN A 117 1.17 -1.08 8.01
N THR A 118 2.39 -0.56 7.87
CA THR A 118 3.06 -0.53 6.57
C THR A 118 3.41 -1.93 6.03
N GLU A 119 3.76 -2.88 6.90
CA GLU A 119 3.99 -4.27 6.49
C GLU A 119 2.68 -5.03 6.19
N LEU A 120 1.62 -4.75 6.95
CA LEU A 120 0.27 -5.23 6.64
C LEU A 120 -0.22 -4.69 5.30
N TYR A 121 0.04 -3.41 5.00
CA TYR A 121 -0.26 -2.79 3.70
C TYR A 121 0.43 -3.55 2.56
N LYS A 122 1.71 -3.90 2.74
CA LYS A 122 2.46 -4.68 1.75
C LYS A 122 1.84 -6.04 1.49
N SER A 123 1.54 -6.75 2.58
CA SER A 123 0.88 -8.06 2.51
C SER A 123 -0.49 -7.97 1.85
N TYR A 124 -1.26 -6.92 2.14
CA TYR A 124 -2.59 -6.66 1.57
C TYR A 124 -2.54 -6.56 0.05
N TYR A 125 -1.73 -5.68 -0.54
CA TYR A 125 -1.72 -5.54 -2.00
C TYR A 125 -1.06 -6.75 -2.70
N ILE A 126 -0.08 -7.41 -2.08
CA ILE A 126 0.56 -8.62 -2.65
C ILE A 126 -0.45 -9.78 -2.72
N SER A 127 -1.35 -9.87 -1.74
CA SER A 127 -2.39 -10.91 -1.72
C SER A 127 -3.36 -10.83 -2.91
N PHE A 128 -3.49 -9.67 -3.57
CA PHE A 128 -4.30 -9.53 -4.78
C PHE A 128 -3.65 -10.09 -6.04
N VAL A 129 -2.32 -10.29 -6.06
CA VAL A 129 -1.62 -10.81 -7.25
C VAL A 129 -2.19 -12.17 -7.72
N PRO A 130 -2.28 -13.21 -6.87
CA PRO A 130 -2.85 -14.49 -7.29
C PRO A 130 -4.35 -14.40 -7.62
N ILE A 131 -5.10 -13.49 -6.98
CA ILE A 131 -6.53 -13.29 -7.26
C ILE A 131 -6.71 -12.68 -8.66
N LEU A 132 -6.01 -11.58 -8.97
CA LEU A 132 -6.07 -10.94 -10.28
C LEU A 132 -5.65 -11.92 -11.38
N PHE A 133 -4.60 -12.70 -11.13
CA PHE A 133 -4.19 -13.75 -12.05
C PHE A 133 -5.30 -14.79 -12.29
N SER A 134 -5.95 -15.24 -11.22
CA SER A 134 -7.06 -16.20 -11.32
C SER A 134 -8.24 -15.62 -12.10
N VAL A 135 -8.52 -14.32 -11.93
CA VAL A 135 -9.54 -13.60 -12.71
C VAL A 135 -9.16 -13.57 -14.19
N PHE A 136 -7.90 -13.27 -14.55
CA PHE A 136 -7.45 -13.30 -15.94
C PHE A 136 -7.63 -14.68 -16.60
N LEU A 137 -7.31 -15.76 -15.87
CA LEU A 137 -7.50 -17.13 -16.36
C LEU A 137 -8.95 -17.46 -16.70
N LEU A 138 -9.93 -16.89 -15.99
CA LEU A 138 -11.35 -17.17 -16.23
C LEU A 138 -11.85 -16.67 -17.58
N PHE A 139 -11.26 -15.59 -18.11
CA PHE A 139 -11.72 -14.90 -19.32
C PHE A 139 -10.86 -15.17 -20.55
N LEU A 140 -9.75 -15.91 -20.41
CA LEU A 140 -8.81 -16.20 -21.50
C LEU A 140 -9.01 -17.61 -22.06
N ASP A 141 -8.83 -17.75 -23.37
CA ASP A 141 -8.90 -19.04 -24.07
C ASP A 141 -7.53 -19.73 -24.02
N LEU A 142 -7.43 -20.79 -23.22
CA LEU A 142 -6.20 -21.56 -23.00
C LEU A 142 -5.96 -22.64 -24.06
N ASN A 143 -6.88 -22.84 -25.00
CA ASN A 143 -6.76 -23.92 -26.00
C ASN A 143 -5.70 -23.61 -27.07
N SER A 144 -5.25 -22.37 -27.17
CA SER A 144 -4.19 -21.97 -28.11
C SER A 144 -2.88 -21.73 -27.36
N TRP A 145 -1.76 -22.13 -27.98
CA TRP A 145 -0.41 -21.79 -27.49
C TRP A 145 -0.24 -20.28 -27.27
N ASN A 146 -0.86 -19.48 -28.13
CA ASN A 146 -0.85 -18.02 -28.05
C ASN A 146 -1.60 -17.51 -26.81
N GLY A 147 -2.73 -18.13 -26.45
CA GLY A 147 -3.48 -17.82 -25.24
C GLY A 147 -2.67 -18.14 -23.97
N VAL A 148 -2.00 -19.29 -23.94
CA VAL A 148 -1.12 -19.67 -22.83
C VAL A 148 0.06 -18.70 -22.69
N MET A 149 0.73 -18.34 -23.78
CA MET A 149 1.84 -17.38 -23.75
C MET A 149 1.39 -15.99 -23.31
N PHE A 150 0.22 -15.53 -23.75
CA PHE A 150 -0.35 -14.26 -23.32
C PHE A 150 -0.64 -14.24 -21.81
N VAL A 151 -1.19 -15.32 -21.26
CA VAL A 151 -1.41 -15.50 -19.82
C VAL A 151 -0.11 -15.42 -19.03
N VAL A 152 0.94 -16.13 -19.49
CA VAL A 152 2.23 -16.13 -18.78
C VAL A 152 2.85 -14.74 -18.78
N VAL A 153 2.89 -14.06 -19.93
CA VAL A 153 3.45 -12.70 -20.03
C VAL A 153 2.64 -11.70 -19.19
N SER A 154 1.31 -11.76 -19.24
CA SER A 154 0.44 -10.89 -18.44
C SER A 154 0.59 -11.12 -16.93
N LEU A 155 0.83 -12.35 -16.47
CA LEU A 155 1.13 -12.64 -15.06
C LEU A 155 2.41 -11.93 -14.61
N PHE A 156 3.51 -12.07 -15.36
CA PHE A 156 4.77 -11.44 -15.01
C PHE A 156 4.66 -9.91 -15.01
N MET A 157 4.01 -9.37 -16.05
CA MET A 157 3.80 -7.92 -16.15
C MET A 157 2.92 -7.39 -15.02
N THR A 158 1.78 -8.02 -14.73
CA THR A 158 0.88 -7.60 -13.65
C THR A 158 1.58 -7.67 -12.29
N SER A 159 2.38 -8.70 -12.05
CA SER A 159 3.16 -8.84 -10.81
C SER A 159 4.18 -7.72 -10.64
N ILE A 160 4.93 -7.37 -11.70
CA ILE A 160 5.89 -6.26 -11.69
C ILE A 160 5.18 -4.93 -11.46
N ILE A 161 4.08 -4.68 -12.17
CA ILE A 161 3.29 -3.45 -12.07
C ILE A 161 2.74 -3.28 -10.65
N MET A 162 2.09 -4.31 -10.10
CA MET A 162 1.56 -4.30 -8.73
C MET A 162 2.66 -4.06 -7.69
N TYR A 163 3.83 -4.70 -7.87
CA TYR A 163 4.97 -4.48 -6.98
C TYR A 163 5.48 -3.03 -7.03
N VAL A 164 5.65 -2.46 -8.23
CA VAL A 164 6.15 -1.09 -8.38
C VAL A 164 5.11 -0.08 -7.88
N MET A 165 3.85 -0.18 -8.33
CA MET A 165 2.78 0.73 -7.94
C MET A 165 2.51 0.65 -6.43
N GLY A 166 2.37 -0.55 -5.87
CA GLY A 166 2.12 -0.74 -4.44
C GLY A 166 3.23 -0.11 -3.58
N ARG A 167 4.49 -0.25 -3.99
CA ARG A 167 5.62 0.40 -3.30
C ARG A 167 5.62 1.92 -3.45
N VAL A 168 5.34 2.45 -4.63
CA VAL A 168 5.27 3.90 -4.85
C VAL A 168 4.10 4.51 -4.08
N TRP A 169 2.94 3.85 -4.09
CA TRP A 169 1.74 4.28 -3.39
C TRP A 169 1.95 4.30 -1.87
N LEU A 170 2.43 3.20 -1.28
CA LEU A 170 2.73 3.13 0.16
C LEU A 170 3.67 4.26 0.60
N ARG A 171 4.71 4.52 -0.21
CA ARG A 171 5.70 5.56 0.05
C ARG A 171 5.09 6.96 0.05
N GLU A 172 4.27 7.25 -0.96
CA GLU A 172 3.67 8.56 -1.16
C GLU A 172 2.60 8.89 -0.11
N ILE A 173 1.82 7.88 0.26
CA ILE A 173 0.67 8.06 1.15
C ILE A 173 1.07 7.99 2.62
N TYR A 174 2.01 7.12 2.98
CA TYR A 174 2.37 6.88 4.39
C TYR A 174 3.86 7.02 4.67
N GLY A 175 4.72 6.67 3.71
CA GLY A 175 6.17 6.49 3.92
C GLY A 175 6.86 7.66 4.60
N ASP A 176 6.72 8.88 4.07
CA ASP A 176 7.41 10.05 4.62
C ASP A 176 6.93 10.39 6.05
N TYR A 177 5.62 10.29 6.30
CA TYR A 177 5.04 10.58 7.61
C TYR A 177 5.47 9.56 8.67
N VAL A 178 5.60 8.28 8.29
CA VAL A 178 6.11 7.23 9.18
C VAL A 178 7.59 7.45 9.49
N VAL A 179 8.39 7.89 8.51
CA VAL A 179 9.80 8.23 8.73
C VAL A 179 9.93 9.45 9.64
N GLU A 180 9.15 10.51 9.42
CA GLU A 180 9.13 11.71 10.26
C GLU A 180 8.82 11.38 11.73
N ILE A 181 7.77 10.58 11.98
CA ILE A 181 7.42 10.15 13.34
C ILE A 181 8.51 9.25 13.95
N THR A 182 9.13 8.40 13.13
CA THR A 182 10.24 7.55 13.58
C THR A 182 11.45 8.38 14.00
N ASP A 183 11.81 9.40 13.22
CA ASP A 183 12.95 10.27 13.49
C ASP A 183 12.74 11.07 14.78
N LEU A 184 11.52 11.58 14.99
CA LEU A 184 11.12 12.25 16.24
C LEU A 184 11.23 11.32 17.46
N VAL A 185 10.80 10.06 17.35
CA VAL A 185 10.97 9.09 18.44
C VAL A 185 12.45 8.82 18.73
N SER A 186 13.29 8.75 17.70
CA SER A 186 14.72 8.51 17.89
C SER A 186 15.48 9.70 18.47
N GLU A 187 15.02 10.93 18.22
CA GLU A 187 15.56 12.14 18.85
C GLU A 187 15.20 12.22 20.34
N LEU A 188 14.05 11.67 20.73
CA LEU A 188 13.57 11.66 22.11
C LEU A 188 14.18 10.54 22.97
N SER A 189 14.81 9.54 22.36
CA SER A 189 15.45 8.44 23.07
C SER A 189 16.96 8.64 23.09
N ASP A 190 17.55 8.87 24.27
CA ASP A 190 19.01 8.82 24.47
C ASP A 190 19.60 7.39 24.25
N GLU A 191 18.72 6.40 24.15
CA GLU A 191 19.07 4.99 23.98
C GLU A 191 19.20 4.62 22.51
N SER A 192 20.27 3.90 22.15
CA SER A 192 20.52 3.39 20.81
C SER A 192 19.36 2.49 20.35
N ASN A 193 18.42 3.05 19.58
CA ASN A 193 17.25 2.34 19.07
C ASN A 193 17.65 1.05 18.32
N ASP A 194 17.41 -0.11 18.93
CA ASP A 194 17.63 -1.42 18.29
C ASP A 194 16.51 -1.79 17.30
N PHE A 195 15.46 -0.97 17.22
CA PHE A 195 14.36 -1.15 16.27
C PHE A 195 14.80 -0.85 14.83
N LYS A 196 15.26 -1.89 14.13
CA LYS A 196 15.67 -1.85 12.73
C LYS A 196 14.49 -2.20 11.82
N PHE A 197 14.00 -1.23 11.06
CA PHE A 197 13.08 -1.47 9.94
C PHE A 197 13.62 -0.86 8.64
N ASN A 198 13.17 -1.38 7.50
CA ASN A 198 13.69 -0.99 6.18
C ASN A 198 13.22 0.43 5.76
N ARG A 199 13.88 1.46 6.29
CA ARG A 199 13.61 2.88 5.97
C ARG A 199 13.71 3.19 4.48
N ASN A 200 14.60 2.51 3.74
CA ASN A 200 14.76 2.69 2.30
C ASN A 200 13.51 2.28 1.48
N SER A 201 12.69 1.40 2.03
CA SER A 201 11.40 1.05 1.42
C SER A 201 10.37 2.18 1.52
N LEU A 202 10.45 2.98 2.59
CA LEU A 202 9.47 4.02 2.96
C LEU A 202 9.92 5.46 2.64
N SER A 203 11.22 5.72 2.55
CA SER A 203 11.77 7.08 2.35
C SER A 203 11.96 7.46 0.88
N HIS A 204 11.77 8.75 0.61
CA HIS A 204 11.95 9.43 -0.68
C HIS A 204 13.36 9.39 -1.31
N LYS A 205 14.41 8.91 -0.63
CA LYS A 205 15.79 8.96 -1.17
C LYS A 205 15.97 8.14 -2.45
N GLY A 206 15.82 8.81 -3.61
CA GLY A 206 16.59 8.58 -4.83
C GLY A 206 16.03 7.65 -5.92
N LYS A 207 15.00 6.82 -5.68
CA LYS A 207 14.66 5.73 -6.63
C LYS A 207 13.64 6.02 -7.74
N TYR A 208 12.78 7.04 -7.62
CA TYR A 208 11.71 7.31 -8.61
C TYR A 208 11.61 8.78 -9.03
N GLN A 209 12.72 9.36 -9.50
CA GLN A 209 12.76 10.77 -9.91
C GLN A 209 11.71 11.11 -11.00
N ILE A 210 11.39 10.17 -11.89
CA ILE A 210 10.45 10.40 -12.98
C ILE A 210 9.03 10.65 -12.45
N PHE A 211 8.56 9.82 -11.51
CA PHE A 211 7.24 9.97 -10.88
C PHE A 211 7.11 11.31 -10.13
N GLN A 212 8.19 11.77 -9.49
CA GLN A 212 8.18 13.07 -8.82
C GLN A 212 8.22 14.24 -9.78
N LYS A 213 8.96 14.14 -10.90
CA LYS A 213 8.95 15.16 -11.96
C LYS A 213 7.55 15.31 -12.56
N THR A 214 6.85 14.20 -12.83
CA THR A 214 5.47 14.25 -13.34
C THR A 214 4.51 14.80 -12.28
N LYS A 215 4.65 14.41 -11.00
CA LYS A 215 3.88 15.01 -9.91
C LYS A 215 4.09 16.53 -9.81
N HIS A 216 5.33 17.00 -9.90
CA HIS A 216 5.63 18.44 -9.87
C HIS A 216 5.03 19.18 -11.07
N PHE A 217 5.06 18.57 -12.26
CA PHE A 217 4.36 19.10 -13.44
C PHE A 217 2.85 19.24 -13.20
N PHE A 218 2.19 18.19 -12.71
CA PHE A 218 0.77 18.26 -12.34
C PHE A 218 0.51 19.20 -11.16
N GLY A 219 1.50 19.40 -10.28
CA GLY A 219 1.51 20.40 -9.21
C GLY A 219 1.23 21.81 -9.72
N LYS A 220 1.90 22.19 -10.81
CA LYS A 220 1.73 23.50 -11.44
C LYS A 220 0.36 23.70 -12.08
N ILE A 221 -0.28 22.62 -12.53
CA ILE A 221 -1.54 22.68 -13.30
C ILE A 221 -2.77 22.49 -12.41
N PHE A 222 -2.73 21.51 -11.50
CA PHE A 222 -3.90 21.05 -10.73
C PHE A 222 -3.80 21.34 -9.23
N GLY A 223 -2.70 21.92 -8.76
CA GLY A 223 -2.49 22.31 -7.36
C GLY A 223 -2.77 21.16 -6.39
N LYS A 224 -3.86 21.26 -5.63
CA LYS A 224 -4.27 20.26 -4.62
C LYS A 224 -4.54 18.87 -5.21
N TYR A 225 -4.96 18.78 -6.47
CA TYR A 225 -5.26 17.50 -7.13
C TYR A 225 -4.08 16.88 -7.87
N ALA A 226 -2.88 17.48 -7.77
CA ALA A 226 -1.70 17.04 -8.51
C ALA A 226 -1.31 15.57 -8.26
N THR A 227 -1.41 15.11 -7.02
CA THR A 227 -1.12 13.71 -6.68
C THR A 227 -2.10 12.77 -7.37
N LEU A 228 -3.39 13.11 -7.37
CA LEU A 228 -4.46 12.31 -7.96
C LEU A 228 -4.33 12.29 -9.50
N ALA A 229 -4.09 13.45 -10.11
CA ALA A 229 -3.84 13.58 -11.56
C ALA A 229 -2.61 12.78 -12.00
N ASN A 230 -1.52 12.81 -11.22
CA ASN A 230 -0.33 12.02 -11.51
C ASN A 230 -0.62 10.52 -11.48
N TRP A 231 -1.41 10.05 -10.52
CA TRP A 231 -1.83 8.64 -10.47
C TRP A 231 -2.69 8.23 -11.66
N ILE A 232 -3.66 9.07 -12.05
CA ILE A 232 -4.47 8.84 -13.25
C ILE A 232 -3.59 8.76 -14.49
N PHE A 233 -2.61 9.66 -14.63
CA PHE A 233 -1.68 9.67 -15.74
C PHE A 233 -0.84 8.38 -15.82
N TRP A 234 -0.26 7.93 -14.69
CA TRP A 234 0.50 6.68 -14.65
C TRP A 234 -0.37 5.45 -14.88
N PHE A 235 -1.61 5.46 -14.39
CA PHE A 235 -2.58 4.40 -14.69
C PHE A 235 -2.91 4.33 -16.19
N PHE A 236 -3.11 5.49 -16.84
CA PHE A 236 -3.33 5.56 -18.28
C PHE A 236 -2.12 5.07 -19.08
N ILE A 237 -0.90 5.47 -18.71
CA ILE A 237 0.33 4.97 -19.32
C ILE A 237 0.41 3.43 -19.25
N LEU A 238 0.02 2.84 -18.11
CA LEU A 238 0.03 1.38 -17.96
C LEU A 238 -0.97 0.69 -18.89
N ILE A 239 -2.16 1.26 -19.07
CA ILE A 239 -3.15 0.75 -20.04
C ILE A 239 -2.57 0.80 -21.45
N VAL A 240 -1.93 1.91 -21.83
CA VAL A 240 -1.32 2.06 -23.16
C VAL A 240 -0.19 1.05 -23.38
N ILE A 241 0.71 0.89 -22.41
CA ILE A 241 1.79 -0.10 -22.47
C ILE A 241 1.22 -1.52 -22.59
N GLY A 242 0.19 -1.85 -21.79
CA GLY A 242 -0.50 -3.14 -21.87
C GLY A 242 -1.12 -3.38 -23.24
N GLY A 243 -1.75 -2.37 -23.84
CA GLY A 243 -2.31 -2.43 -25.18
C GLY A 243 -1.25 -2.65 -26.26
N ILE A 244 -0.11 -1.94 -26.20
CA ILE A 244 1.01 -2.12 -27.14
C ILE A 244 1.59 -3.53 -27.04
N ILE A 245 1.78 -4.05 -25.83
CA ILE A 245 2.29 -5.41 -25.62
C ILE A 245 1.30 -6.44 -26.17
N GLY A 246 0.01 -6.28 -25.89
CA GLY A 246 -1.04 -7.15 -26.44
C GLY A 246 -1.04 -7.15 -27.97
N PHE A 247 -0.89 -5.97 -28.58
CA PHE A 247 -0.77 -5.83 -30.04
C PHE A 247 0.47 -6.52 -30.58
N MET A 248 1.64 -6.36 -29.93
CA MET A 248 2.88 -7.02 -30.33
C MET A 248 2.76 -8.55 -30.27
N ILE A 249 2.17 -9.10 -29.20
CA ILE A 249 1.93 -10.54 -29.06
C ILE A 249 1.01 -11.05 -30.18
N GLY A 250 -0.09 -10.32 -30.45
CA GLY A 250 -1.00 -10.65 -31.54
C GLY A 250 -0.32 -10.60 -32.92
N TYR A 251 0.50 -9.58 -33.16
CA TYR A 251 1.24 -9.41 -34.42
C TYR A 251 2.27 -10.52 -34.63
N PHE A 252 3.08 -10.85 -33.62
CA PHE A 252 4.05 -11.95 -33.67
C PHE A 252 3.36 -13.31 -33.85
N SER A 253 2.20 -13.50 -33.23
CA SER A 253 1.38 -14.71 -33.40
C SER A 253 0.93 -14.89 -34.86
N ILE A 254 0.52 -13.83 -35.55
CA ILE A 254 0.11 -13.90 -36.97
C ILE A 254 1.32 -14.17 -37.86
N LEU A 255 2.46 -13.53 -37.57
CA LEU A 255 3.71 -13.72 -38.32
C LEU A 255 4.24 -15.15 -38.21
N LEU A 256 4.26 -15.73 -37.00
CA LEU A 256 4.72 -17.12 -36.79
C LEU A 256 3.71 -18.15 -37.31
N GLY A 257 2.41 -17.87 -37.22
CA GLY A 257 1.36 -18.73 -37.79
C GLY A 257 1.43 -18.84 -39.32
N ASN A 258 1.92 -17.80 -40.01
CA ASN A 258 2.11 -17.80 -41.46
C ASN A 258 3.40 -18.48 -41.94
N VAL A 259 4.34 -18.83 -41.05
CA VAL A 259 5.61 -19.51 -41.41
C VAL A 259 5.46 -21.04 -41.36
N GLY A 260 4.35 -21.55 -40.82
CA GLY A 260 4.07 -22.99 -40.68
C GLY A 260 3.12 -23.60 -41.71
N ASN A 261 2.71 -22.86 -42.74
CA ASN A 261 1.89 -23.35 -43.87
C ASN A 261 2.69 -23.39 -45.17
#